data_AF-A0A3B9VZD4-F1
#
_entry.id   AF-A0A3B9VZD4-F1
#
_cell.length_a   1.000
_cell.length_b   1.000
_cell.length_c   1.000
_cell.angle_alpha   90.00
_cell.angle_beta   90.00
_cell.angle_gamma   90.00
#
_symmetry.space_group_name_H-M   'P 1'
#
loop_
_entity.id
_entity.type
_entity.pdbx_description
1 polymer ?
#
loop_
_entity_poly.entity_id
_entity_poly.type
_entity_poly.pdbx_seq_one_letter_code
_entity_poly.pdbx_strand_id
1 'polypeptide(L)'
;MQKLVALVPLAIAGIRTRDLLIAAVVVIVVVILVVAALASRRRAAPRLDIHELEAAEGQGYLDEFQAIENEFVDRPEQAVARARGVVEEVMRRMGFPDRLDAHQRVKDLSGHNREAGRSLEAAEVDLKGRADDTERLRRALQSHRHVLHRLLRADTAAEEKGR
;
A
#
# COMPACT_ATOMS: atom_id res chain seq x y z
N MET A 1 -10.26 -44.19 -32.80
CA MET A 1 -8.89 -43.66 -32.66
C MET A 1 -8.85 -42.76 -31.44
N GLN A 2 -8.42 -43.26 -30.27
CA GLN A 2 -8.19 -42.42 -29.09
C GLN A 2 -6.80 -42.78 -28.56
N LYS A 3 -5.85 -41.88 -28.83
CA LYS A 3 -4.43 -42.07 -28.51
C LYS A 3 -4.20 -41.81 -27.03
N LEU A 4 -3.62 -42.82 -26.38
CA LEU A 4 -2.59 -42.76 -25.34
C LEU A 4 -2.33 -41.38 -24.69
N VAL A 5 -2.66 -41.27 -23.41
CA VAL A 5 -1.87 -40.47 -22.46
C VAL A 5 -1.27 -41.45 -21.47
N ALA A 6 0.05 -41.49 -21.46
CA ALA A 6 0.88 -42.44 -20.73
C ALA A 6 0.64 -42.35 -19.22
N LEU A 7 0.36 -43.52 -18.64
CA LEU A 7 0.35 -43.77 -17.21
C LEU A 7 1.82 -43.73 -16.74
N VAL A 8 2.19 -42.72 -15.94
CA VAL A 8 3.40 -42.80 -15.11
C VAL A 8 3.08 -43.73 -13.94
N PRO A 9 3.84 -44.82 -13.71
CA PRO A 9 3.52 -45.75 -12.65
C PRO A 9 4.12 -45.21 -11.35
N LEU A 10 3.30 -44.61 -10.49
CA LEU A 10 3.68 -44.48 -9.08
C LEU A 10 3.03 -45.61 -8.30
N ALA A 11 3.84 -46.64 -8.07
CA ALA A 11 3.54 -47.72 -7.15
C ALA A 11 3.21 -47.15 -5.76
N ILE A 12 1.95 -47.29 -5.34
CA ILE A 12 1.58 -47.28 -3.92
C ILE A 12 0.81 -48.57 -3.68
N ALA A 13 1.51 -49.52 -3.05
CA ALA A 13 0.98 -50.80 -2.65
C ALA A 13 -0.24 -50.64 -1.72
N GLY A 14 -1.30 -51.42 -1.99
CA GLY A 14 -2.26 -51.84 -0.95
C GLY A 14 -3.24 -50.80 -0.40
N ILE A 15 -3.60 -49.75 -1.15
CA ILE A 15 -4.60 -48.78 -0.69
C ILE A 15 -6.01 -49.37 -0.88
N ARG A 16 -6.69 -49.73 0.21
CA ARG A 16 -8.11 -50.12 0.15
C ARG A 16 -8.90 -48.91 -0.36
N THR A 17 -9.91 -49.08 -1.19
CA THR A 17 -10.71 -47.96 -1.75
C THR A 17 -11.15 -46.93 -0.70
N ARG A 18 -11.38 -47.38 0.54
CA ARG A 18 -11.65 -46.54 1.72
C ARG A 18 -10.52 -45.54 2.05
N ASP A 19 -9.27 -45.94 1.91
CA ASP A 19 -8.10 -45.11 2.19
C ASP A 19 -7.88 -44.07 1.06
N LEU A 20 -8.20 -44.43 -0.19
CA LEU A 20 -8.26 -43.47 -1.32
C LEU A 20 -9.35 -42.42 -1.10
N LEU A 21 -10.52 -42.82 -0.62
CA LEU A 21 -11.62 -41.91 -0.31
C LEU A 21 -11.25 -40.95 0.82
N ILE A 22 -10.60 -41.44 1.88
CA ILE A 22 -10.14 -40.60 2.99
C ILE A 22 -9.07 -39.61 2.50
N ALA A 23 -8.07 -40.07 1.75
CA ALA A 23 -7.03 -39.20 1.20
C ALA A 23 -7.63 -38.12 0.27
N ALA A 24 -8.59 -38.49 -0.59
CA ALA A 24 -9.25 -37.55 -1.48
C ALA A 24 -10.04 -36.47 -0.72
N VAL A 25 -10.78 -36.84 0.32
CA VAL A 25 -11.52 -35.88 1.16
C VAL A 25 -10.56 -34.92 1.88
N VAL A 26 -9.45 -35.44 2.43
CA VAL A 26 -8.45 -34.61 3.10
C VAL A 26 -7.83 -33.59 2.14
N VAL A 27 -7.48 -34.01 0.93
CA VAL A 27 -6.94 -33.10 -0.10
C VAL A 27 -7.96 -32.02 -0.48
N ILE A 28 -9.23 -32.39 -0.67
CA ILE A 28 -10.30 -31.43 -0.96
C ILE A 28 -10.45 -30.40 0.17
N VAL A 29 -10.47 -30.85 1.42
CA VAL A 29 -10.58 -29.96 2.59
C VAL A 29 -9.37 -29.02 2.68
N VAL A 30 -8.16 -29.52 2.47
CA VAL A 30 -6.94 -28.69 2.47
C VAL A 30 -6.98 -27.67 1.34
N VAL A 31 -7.40 -28.05 0.13
CA VAL A 31 -7.55 -27.11 -1.00
C VAL A 31 -8.60 -26.06 -0.69
N ILE A 32 -9.75 -26.43 -0.13
CA ILE A 32 -10.80 -25.49 0.29
C ILE A 32 -10.26 -24.52 1.36
N LEU A 33 -9.51 -25.01 2.35
CA LEU A 33 -8.92 -24.19 3.40
C LEU A 33 -7.85 -23.24 2.86
N VAL A 34 -6.99 -23.71 1.94
CA VAL A 34 -5.97 -22.90 1.27
C VAL A 34 -6.63 -21.83 0.38
N VAL A 35 -7.65 -22.19 -0.39
CA VAL A 35 -8.42 -21.25 -1.23
C VAL A 35 -9.16 -20.23 -0.36
N ALA A 36 -9.77 -20.64 0.76
CA ALA A 36 -10.42 -19.74 1.72
C ALA A 36 -9.41 -18.79 2.40
N ALA A 37 -8.21 -19.29 2.74
CA ALA A 37 -7.14 -18.49 3.30
C ALA A 37 -6.63 -17.42 2.31
N LEU A 38 -6.53 -17.76 1.02
CA LEU A 38 -6.17 -16.81 -0.04
C LEU A 38 -7.32 -15.85 -0.40
N ALA A 39 -8.58 -16.27 -0.26
CA ALA A 39 -9.76 -15.44 -0.52
C ALA A 39 -9.99 -14.36 0.56
N SER A 40 -9.29 -14.42 1.69
CA SER A 40 -9.49 -13.52 2.84
C SER A 40 -8.83 -12.13 2.73
N ARG A 41 -8.30 -11.73 1.56
CA ARG A 41 -7.65 -10.42 1.36
C ARG A 41 -8.40 -9.45 0.46
N ARG A 42 -9.72 -9.37 0.57
CA ARG A 42 -10.47 -8.16 0.20
C ARG A 42 -11.58 -7.90 1.19
N ARG A 43 -11.23 -7.64 2.46
CA ARG A 43 -12.07 -6.72 3.23
C ARG A 43 -11.99 -5.41 2.46
N ALA A 44 -13.01 -5.12 1.65
CA ALA A 44 -13.19 -3.79 1.12
C ALA A 44 -13.09 -2.87 2.33
N ALA A 45 -12.04 -2.04 2.39
CA ALA A 45 -12.02 -0.96 3.35
C ALA A 45 -13.36 -0.23 3.17
N PRO A 46 -14.05 0.16 4.25
CA PRO A 46 -15.26 0.96 4.13
C PRO A 46 -14.96 2.08 3.13
N ARG A 47 -15.86 2.29 2.16
CA ARG A 47 -15.68 3.35 1.14
C ARG A 47 -15.52 4.66 1.91
N LEU A 48 -14.28 5.13 2.03
CA LEU A 48 -13.97 6.45 2.55
C LEU A 48 -14.41 7.43 1.45
N ASP A 49 -15.20 8.42 1.83
CA ASP A 49 -15.56 9.52 0.95
C ASP A 49 -14.35 10.46 0.92
N ILE A 50 -13.42 10.15 0.01
CA ILE A 50 -12.17 10.89 -0.15
C ILE A 50 -12.40 11.89 -1.27
N HIS A 51 -12.27 13.17 -0.94
CA HIS A 51 -12.44 14.27 -1.88
C HIS A 51 -11.08 14.70 -2.45
N GLU A 52 -11.09 15.11 -3.71
CA GLU A 52 -9.95 15.73 -4.38
C GLU A 52 -9.81 17.19 -3.92
N LEU A 53 -8.58 17.71 -3.87
CA LEU A 53 -8.34 19.12 -3.52
C LEU A 53 -8.48 19.99 -4.76
N GLU A 54 -8.95 21.24 -4.60
CA GLU A 54 -8.91 22.21 -5.69
C GLU A 54 -7.46 22.45 -6.13
N ALA A 55 -7.21 22.51 -7.45
CA ALA A 55 -5.86 22.62 -8.00
C ALA A 55 -5.02 23.77 -7.41
N ALA A 56 -5.64 24.90 -7.06
CA ALA A 56 -4.98 26.04 -6.43
C ALA A 56 -4.50 25.74 -4.99
N GLU A 57 -5.28 24.98 -4.22
CA GLU A 57 -4.88 24.55 -2.88
C GLU A 57 -3.74 23.53 -2.95
N GLY A 58 -3.80 22.61 -3.92
CA GLY A 58 -2.73 21.64 -4.18
C GLY A 58 -1.38 22.29 -4.49
N GLN A 59 -1.38 23.35 -5.31
CA GLN A 59 -0.14 24.07 -5.67
C GLN A 59 0.55 24.69 -4.44
N GLY A 60 -0.22 25.26 -3.50
CA GLY A 60 0.35 25.83 -2.27
C GLY A 60 1.13 24.80 -1.44
N TYR A 61 0.63 23.57 -1.36
CA TYR A 61 1.33 22.48 -0.68
C TYR A 61 2.60 22.03 -1.41
N LEU A 62 2.61 22.04 -2.75
CA LEU A 62 3.81 21.74 -3.52
C LEU A 62 4.90 22.79 -3.29
N ASP A 63 4.53 24.07 -3.25
CA ASP A 63 5.45 25.18 -3.00
C ASP A 63 6.00 25.12 -1.55
N GLU A 64 5.14 24.81 -0.56
CA GLU A 64 5.58 24.58 0.82
C GLU A 64 6.55 23.40 0.91
N PHE A 65 6.26 22.30 0.21
CA PHE A 65 7.13 21.12 0.21
C PHE A 65 8.50 21.44 -0.41
N GLN A 66 8.56 22.26 -1.46
CA GLN A 66 9.81 22.71 -2.05
C GLN A 66 10.64 23.55 -1.06
N ALA A 67 10.01 24.41 -0.26
CA ALA A 67 10.70 25.16 0.79
C ALA A 67 11.30 24.23 1.85
N ILE A 68 10.57 23.18 2.24
CA ILE A 68 11.06 22.16 3.18
C ILE A 68 12.28 21.40 2.62
N GLU A 69 12.27 21.06 1.33
CA GLU A 69 13.43 20.41 0.69
C GLU A 69 14.69 21.27 0.74
N ASN A 70 14.56 22.59 0.63
CA ASN A 70 15.69 23.51 0.76
C ASN A 70 16.23 23.56 2.20
N GLU A 71 15.36 23.49 3.21
CA GLU A 71 15.74 23.49 4.63
C GLU A 71 16.45 22.18 5.04
N PHE A 72 16.24 21.09 4.31
CA PHE A 72 16.81 19.77 4.63
C PHE A 72 18.33 19.77 4.77
N VAL A 73 19.04 20.60 4.00
CA VAL A 73 20.50 20.67 4.03
C VAL A 73 21.01 21.13 5.39
N ASP A 74 20.32 22.10 6.00
CA ASP A 74 20.71 22.68 7.28
C ASP A 74 20.08 21.93 8.46
N ARG A 75 18.85 21.44 8.29
CA ARG A 75 18.03 20.87 9.38
C ARG A 75 17.25 19.63 8.91
N PRO A 76 17.93 18.49 8.69
CA PRO A 76 17.33 17.33 8.04
C PRO A 76 16.17 16.71 8.85
N GLU A 77 16.30 16.61 10.18
CA GLU A 77 15.24 16.06 11.02
C GLU A 77 13.97 16.93 11.01
N GLN A 78 14.14 18.25 11.12
CA GLN A 78 13.04 19.20 11.12
C GLN A 78 12.34 19.24 9.77
N ALA A 79 13.11 19.23 8.68
CA ALA A 79 12.56 19.18 7.32
C ALA A 79 11.69 17.92 7.11
N VAL A 80 12.16 16.74 7.52
CA VAL A 80 11.37 15.50 7.38
C VAL A 80 10.11 15.54 8.24
N ALA A 81 10.18 16.05 9.48
CA ALA A 81 9.01 16.20 10.34
C ALA A 81 7.96 17.14 9.73
N ARG A 82 8.39 18.26 9.13
CA ARG A 82 7.49 19.19 8.43
C ARG A 82 6.89 18.57 7.18
N ALA A 83 7.68 17.85 6.38
CA ALA A 83 7.20 17.14 5.20
C ALA A 83 6.11 16.12 5.54
N ARG A 84 6.30 15.38 6.64
CA ARG A 84 5.27 14.49 7.18
C ARG A 84 3.99 15.26 7.54
N GLY A 85 4.12 16.41 8.21
CA GLY A 85 3.00 17.27 8.57
C GLY A 85 2.19 17.76 7.37
N VAL A 86 2.86 18.16 6.28
CA VAL A 86 2.22 18.54 5.02
C VAL A 86 1.41 17.38 4.44
N VAL A 87 2.00 16.18 4.37
CA VAL A 87 1.30 14.98 3.88
C VAL A 87 0.08 14.65 4.74
N GLU A 88 0.23 14.70 6.07
CA GLU A 88 -0.88 14.42 6.99
C GLU A 88 -2.01 15.45 6.87
N GLU A 89 -1.68 16.74 6.67
CA GLU A 89 -2.68 17.78 6.45
C GLU A 89 -3.43 17.59 5.13
N VAL A 90 -2.72 17.30 4.03
CA VAL A 90 -3.35 17.00 2.74
C VAL A 90 -4.28 15.79 2.85
N MET A 91 -3.82 14.72 3.51
CA MET A 91 -4.67 13.55 3.77
C MET A 91 -5.92 13.93 4.60
N ARG A 92 -5.78 14.74 5.66
CA ARG A 92 -6.94 15.19 6.45
C ARG A 92 -7.94 15.97 5.61
N ARG A 93 -7.47 16.91 4.78
CA ARG A 93 -8.36 17.72 3.93
C ARG A 93 -9.08 16.90 2.87
N MET A 94 -8.41 15.90 2.32
CA MET A 94 -9.02 14.92 1.41
C MET A 94 -10.01 13.98 2.12
N GLY A 95 -10.16 14.05 3.45
CA GLY A 95 -11.14 13.25 4.20
C GLY A 95 -10.60 11.92 4.73
N PHE A 96 -9.29 11.67 4.70
CA PHE A 96 -8.72 10.50 5.35
C PHE A 96 -8.92 10.58 6.87
N PRO A 97 -9.23 9.46 7.54
CA PRO A 97 -9.40 9.43 8.99
C PRO A 97 -8.08 9.76 9.69
N ASP A 98 -8.16 10.52 10.78
CA ASP A 98 -6.99 10.78 11.61
C ASP A 98 -6.61 9.51 12.40
N ARG A 99 -5.53 8.83 11.97
CA ARG A 99 -5.05 7.59 12.57
C ARG A 99 -3.71 7.81 13.26
N LEU A 100 -3.67 7.48 14.56
CA LEU A 100 -2.41 7.43 15.30
C LEU A 100 -1.48 6.30 14.80
N ASP A 101 -2.06 5.15 14.42
CA ASP A 101 -1.29 4.00 13.95
C ASP A 101 -0.81 4.18 12.50
N ALA A 102 0.51 4.09 12.31
CA ALA A 102 1.15 4.26 11.00
C ALA A 102 0.72 3.19 9.99
N HIS A 103 0.57 1.94 10.44
CA HIS A 103 0.16 0.86 9.55
C HIS A 103 -1.29 1.05 9.06
N GLN A 104 -2.18 1.55 9.91
CA GLN A 104 -3.56 1.86 9.52
C GLN A 104 -3.62 3.07 8.55
N ARG A 105 -2.79 4.12 8.73
CA ARG A 105 -2.66 5.20 7.72
C ARG A 105 -2.23 4.67 6.36
N VAL A 106 -1.17 3.86 6.33
CA VAL A 106 -0.66 3.21 5.11
C VAL A 106 -1.75 2.38 4.45
N LYS A 107 -2.53 1.63 5.23
CA LYS A 107 -3.63 0.81 4.71
C LYS A 107 -4.75 1.64 4.11
N ASP A 108 -5.18 2.70 4.80
CA ASP A 108 -6.24 3.60 4.32
C ASP A 108 -5.78 4.28 3.01
N LEU A 109 -4.56 4.83 2.98
CA LEU A 109 -3.97 5.44 1.79
C LEU A 109 -3.78 4.43 0.64
N SER A 110 -3.31 3.22 0.92
CA SER A 110 -3.13 2.16 -0.09
C SER A 110 -4.44 1.73 -0.74
N GLY A 111 -5.55 1.82 0.01
CA GLY A 111 -6.90 1.53 -0.49
C GLY A 111 -7.36 2.54 -1.54
N HIS A 112 -6.93 3.80 -1.41
CA HIS A 112 -7.24 4.89 -2.34
C HIS A 112 -6.21 4.96 -3.49
N ASN A 113 -4.93 5.07 -3.16
CA ASN A 113 -3.83 5.09 -4.11
C ASN A 113 -2.70 4.16 -3.64
N ARG A 114 -2.58 3.00 -4.30
CA ARG A 114 -1.61 1.96 -3.93
C ARG A 114 -0.17 2.47 -3.96
N GLU A 115 0.17 3.36 -4.89
CA GLU A 115 1.53 3.87 -5.01
C GLU A 115 1.86 4.86 -3.89
N ALA A 116 0.93 5.78 -3.59
CA ALA A 116 1.06 6.66 -2.44
C ALA A 116 1.18 5.87 -1.13
N GLY A 117 0.37 4.81 -0.96
CA GLY A 117 0.45 3.93 0.20
C GLY A 117 1.82 3.27 0.38
N ARG A 118 2.43 2.77 -0.71
CA ARG A 118 3.79 2.20 -0.68
C ARG A 118 4.86 3.23 -0.32
N SER A 119 4.75 4.44 -0.84
CA SER A 119 5.70 5.51 -0.50
C SER A 119 5.56 5.94 0.95
N LEU A 120 4.34 6.01 1.49
CA LEU A 120 4.15 6.27 2.91
C LEU A 120 4.77 5.16 3.77
N GLU A 121 4.57 3.90 3.40
CA GLU A 121 5.22 2.77 4.08
C GLU A 121 6.75 2.86 4.06
N ALA A 122 7.35 3.24 2.92
CA ALA A 122 8.78 3.43 2.80
C ALA A 122 9.30 4.54 3.74
N ALA A 123 8.59 5.67 3.83
CA ALA A 123 8.93 6.74 4.76
C ALA A 123 8.92 6.25 6.22
N GLU A 124 7.89 5.51 6.63
CA GLU A 124 7.78 4.94 7.98
C GLU A 124 8.91 3.94 8.29
N VAL A 125 9.37 3.17 7.31
CA VAL A 125 10.50 2.24 7.46
C VAL A 125 11.83 2.99 7.60
N ASP A 126 12.05 4.03 6.80
CA ASP A 126 13.28 4.82 6.89
C ASP A 126 13.37 5.57 8.23
N LEU A 127 12.25 6.13 8.70
CA LEU A 127 12.12 6.87 9.97
C LEU A 127 12.26 5.99 11.23
N LYS A 128 12.04 4.68 11.15
CA LYS A 128 12.32 3.74 12.25
C LYS A 128 13.82 3.47 12.46
N GLY A 129 14.66 3.93 11.53
CA GLY A 129 16.11 3.83 11.66
C GLY A 129 16.68 4.77 12.74
N ARG A 130 18.01 4.86 12.81
CA ARG A 130 18.65 5.84 13.67
C ARG A 130 18.46 7.24 13.08
N ALA A 131 18.11 8.20 13.93
CA ALA A 131 17.81 9.58 13.52
C ALA A 131 19.03 10.34 12.95
N ASP A 132 20.25 9.93 13.29
CA ASP A 132 21.50 10.52 12.80
C ASP A 132 21.87 10.11 11.36
N ASP A 133 21.13 9.16 10.77
CA ASP A 133 21.33 8.72 9.39
C ASP A 133 20.63 9.69 8.40
N THR A 134 21.38 10.71 7.99
CA THR A 134 20.90 11.74 7.05
C THR A 134 20.43 11.17 5.70
N GLU A 135 20.98 10.04 5.26
CA GLU A 135 20.58 9.41 4.00
C GLU A 135 19.23 8.69 4.14
N ARG A 136 18.93 8.12 5.32
CA ARG A 136 17.56 7.69 5.66
C ARG A 136 16.58 8.84 5.69
N LEU A 137 16.95 9.96 6.31
CA LEU A 137 16.11 11.16 6.36
C LEU A 137 15.82 11.69 4.94
N ARG A 138 16.83 11.70 4.06
CA ARG A 138 16.65 12.09 2.66
C ARG A 138 15.64 11.19 1.94
N ARG A 139 15.74 9.87 2.09
CA ARG A 139 14.79 8.93 1.47
C ARG A 139 13.37 9.05 2.04
N ALA A 140 13.23 9.31 3.34
CA ALA A 140 11.94 9.59 3.96
C ALA A 140 11.31 10.87 3.39
N LEU A 141 12.10 11.94 3.22
CA LEU A 141 11.64 13.19 2.60
C LEU A 141 11.15 12.97 1.16
N GLN A 142 11.94 12.26 0.34
CA GLN A 142 11.56 11.92 -1.03
C GLN A 142 10.30 11.05 -1.09
N SER A 143 10.15 10.13 -0.14
CA SER A 143 8.97 9.28 -0.04
C SER A 143 7.72 10.10 0.29
N HIS A 144 7.81 11.06 1.23
CA HIS A 144 6.72 12.00 1.50
C HIS A 144 6.37 12.88 0.28
N ARG A 145 7.38 13.35 -0.47
CA ARG A 145 7.14 14.07 -1.72
C ARG A 145 6.35 13.24 -2.73
N HIS A 146 6.73 11.96 -2.86
CA HIS A 146 6.04 11.06 -3.77
C HIS A 146 4.59 10.85 -3.36
N VAL A 147 4.31 10.69 -2.06
CA VAL A 147 2.94 10.65 -1.53
C VAL A 147 2.16 11.90 -1.95
N LEU A 148 2.72 13.08 -1.68
CA LEU A 148 2.08 14.36 -1.99
C LEU A 148 1.77 14.47 -3.48
N HIS A 149 2.76 14.24 -4.35
CA HIS A 149 2.57 14.28 -5.80
C HIS A 149 1.52 13.29 -6.30
N ARG A 150 1.43 12.10 -5.68
CA ARG A 150 0.45 11.08 -6.10
C ARG A 150 -0.96 11.40 -5.66
N LEU A 151 -1.12 12.07 -4.52
CA LEU A 151 -2.41 12.58 -4.08
C LEU A 151 -2.85 13.74 -4.98
N LEU A 152 -2.00 14.74 -5.17
CA LEU A 152 -2.36 15.94 -5.95
C LEU A 152 -2.43 15.74 -7.46
N ARG A 153 -1.74 14.75 -8.05
CA ARG A 153 -1.93 14.41 -9.48
C ARG A 153 -3.22 13.66 -9.75
N ALA A 154 -3.76 12.93 -8.76
CA ALA A 154 -5.06 12.30 -8.94
C ALA A 154 -6.13 13.38 -9.19
N ASP A 155 -6.05 14.50 -8.46
CA ASP A 155 -6.91 15.68 -8.61
C ASP A 155 -6.87 16.24 -10.05
N THR A 156 -5.68 16.50 -10.60
CA THR A 156 -5.55 17.07 -11.96
C THR A 156 -6.11 16.17 -13.07
N ALA A 157 -6.01 14.84 -12.91
CA ALA A 157 -6.49 13.89 -13.92
C ALA A 157 -8.02 13.71 -13.89
N ALA A 158 -8.67 13.98 -12.75
CA ALA A 158 -10.11 13.93 -12.62
C ALA A 158 -10.78 15.24 -13.11
N GLU A 159 -10.18 16.41 -12.85
CA GLU A 159 -10.62 17.69 -13.41
C GLU A 159 -10.60 17.69 -14.95
N GLU A 160 -9.55 17.13 -15.58
CA GLU A 160 -9.45 17.03 -17.05
C GLU A 160 -10.54 16.13 -17.66
N LYS A 161 -11.05 15.14 -16.90
CA LYS A 161 -12.03 14.18 -17.39
C LYS A 161 -13.48 14.64 -17.22
N GLY A 162 -13.71 15.67 -16.39
CA GLY A 162 -15.01 16.30 -16.17
C GLY A 162 -15.31 17.49 -17.10
N ARG A 163 -14.39 17.82 -18.02
CA ARG A 163 -14.48 18.91 -18.98
C ARG A 163 -14.71 18.41 -20.40
#